data_AF-A0A7Y2PIB3-F1
#
_entry.id   AF-A0A7Y2PIB3-F1
#
_cell.length_a   1.000
_cell.length_b   1.000
_cell.length_c   1.000
_cell.angle_alpha   90.00
_cell.angle_beta   90.00
_cell.angle_gamma   90.00
#
_symmetry.space_group_name_H-M   'P 1'
#
loop_
_entity.id
_entity.type
_entity.pdbx_description
1 polymer ?
#
loop_
_entity_poly.entity_id
_entity_poly.type
_entity_poly.pdbx_seq_one_letter_code
_entity_poly.pdbx_strand_id
1 'polypeptide(L)'
;MTTDDQRSLAQRLTGIDEIECVTADLNGVPRGKVMTAAGFLEGRRLQMARGVLLQCIMGGYPEARFYGSDDGDLALVPDPAHIYPLPWSQQPRALAICDADEFSGESSRLSTRGQLKAVIARYAARGLAPVVATELEFFVFAPNPDPTQPFRPPVGLDGRREDGFS
;
A
#
# COMPACT_ATOMS: atom_id res chain seq x y z
N MET A 1 -12.77 6.71 16.73
CA MET A 1 -12.16 5.54 17.40
C MET A 1 -12.59 5.57 18.85
N THR A 2 -13.16 4.49 19.36
CA THR A 2 -13.38 4.34 20.80
C THR A 2 -12.03 4.09 21.47
N THR A 3 -11.94 4.35 22.77
CA THR A 3 -10.72 4.11 23.57
C THR A 3 -10.29 2.64 23.61
N ASP A 4 -11.21 1.72 23.33
CA ASP A 4 -10.97 0.27 23.30
C ASP A 4 -10.21 -0.16 22.02
N ASP A 5 -10.53 0.46 20.88
CA ASP A 5 -9.81 0.26 19.61
C ASP A 5 -8.35 0.74 19.67
N GLN A 6 -8.07 1.79 20.45
CA GLN A 6 -6.71 2.30 20.60
C GLN A 6 -5.82 1.40 21.45
N ARG A 7 -6.36 0.81 22.53
CA ARG A 7 -5.61 -0.15 23.35
C ARG A 7 -5.29 -1.43 22.57
N SER A 8 -6.23 -1.94 21.79
CA SER A 8 -6.00 -3.12 20.95
C SER A 8 -4.96 -2.85 19.85
N LEU A 9 -4.94 -1.64 19.28
CA LEU A 9 -3.94 -1.23 18.32
C LEU A 9 -2.53 -1.11 18.92
N ALA A 10 -2.41 -0.47 20.10
CA ALA A 10 -1.12 -0.37 20.79
C ALA A 10 -0.55 -1.75 21.15
N GLN A 11 -1.41 -2.69 21.56
CA GLN A 11 -1.01 -4.08 21.81
C GLN A 11 -0.50 -4.76 20.54
N ARG A 12 -1.21 -4.62 19.41
CA ARG A 12 -0.79 -5.16 18.10
C ARG A 12 0.55 -4.60 17.61
N LEU A 13 0.90 -3.38 18.01
CA LEU A 13 2.13 -2.69 17.61
C LEU A 13 3.24 -2.77 18.67
N THR A 14 3.07 -3.59 19.70
CA THR A 14 4.12 -3.77 20.72
C THR A 14 5.37 -4.36 20.09
N GLY A 15 6.52 -3.71 20.32
CA GLY A 15 7.81 -4.12 19.77
C GLY A 15 8.03 -3.70 18.31
N ILE A 16 7.15 -2.90 17.71
CA ILE A 16 7.35 -2.28 16.40
C ILE A 16 8.00 -0.90 16.58
N ASP A 17 9.07 -0.63 15.83
CA ASP A 17 9.79 0.65 15.87
C ASP A 17 9.24 1.64 14.82
N GLU A 18 8.95 1.12 13.63
CA GLU A 18 8.57 1.90 12.46
C GLU A 18 7.32 1.37 11.77
N ILE A 19 6.57 2.26 11.14
CA ILE A 19 5.36 1.95 10.40
C ILE A 19 5.46 2.56 9.00
N GLU A 20 5.39 1.71 7.98
CA GLU A 20 5.22 2.08 6.59
C GLU A 20 3.75 2.40 6.34
N CYS A 21 3.44 3.68 6.21
CA CYS A 21 2.09 4.14 5.90
C CYS A 21 1.95 4.34 4.40
N VAL A 22 1.18 3.47 3.74
CA VAL A 22 1.12 3.40 2.28
C VAL A 22 -0.30 3.49 1.72
N THR A 23 -0.42 4.02 0.52
CA THR A 23 -1.64 3.96 -0.31
C THR A 23 -1.24 3.60 -1.74
N ALA A 24 -2.15 3.02 -2.53
CA ALA A 24 -1.84 2.67 -3.91
C ALA A 24 -1.99 3.88 -4.83
N ASP A 25 -1.00 4.12 -5.69
CA ASP A 25 -1.10 5.11 -6.78
C ASP A 25 -2.00 4.62 -7.93
N LEU A 26 -2.14 5.43 -8.99
CA LEU A 26 -2.94 5.07 -10.17
C LEU A 26 -2.45 3.83 -10.92
N ASN A 27 -1.18 3.48 -10.79
CA ASN A 27 -0.59 2.28 -11.38
C ASN A 27 -0.66 1.07 -10.44
N GLY A 28 -1.30 1.21 -9.27
CA GLY A 28 -1.37 0.17 -8.25
C GLY A 28 -0.08 0.00 -7.44
N VAL A 29 0.89 0.91 -7.58
CA VAL A 29 2.16 0.83 -6.83
C VAL A 29 1.96 1.44 -5.45
N PRO A 30 2.37 0.75 -4.35
CA PRO A 30 2.33 1.32 -3.02
C PRO A 30 3.25 2.55 -2.92
N ARG A 31 2.69 3.69 -2.51
CA ARG A 31 3.39 4.95 -2.23
C ARG A 31 3.11 5.38 -0.80
N GLY A 32 4.11 5.94 -0.13
CA GLY A 32 3.94 6.27 1.27
C GLY A 32 5.16 6.87 1.93
N LYS A 33 5.09 6.99 3.25
CA LYS A 33 6.19 7.44 4.10
C LYS A 33 6.27 6.53 5.32
N VAL A 34 7.48 6.44 5.88
CA VAL A 34 7.73 5.75 7.14
C VAL A 34 7.58 6.73 8.29
N MET A 35 6.99 6.30 9.39
CA MET A 35 6.94 7.05 10.65
C MET A 35 7.25 6.15 11.84
N THR A 36 7.67 6.74 12.96
CA THR A 36 7.90 5.97 14.18
C THR A 36 6.58 5.44 14.75
N ALA A 37 6.59 4.27 15.37
CA ALA A 37 5.41 3.70 16.02
C ALA A 37 4.85 4.64 17.10
N ALA A 38 5.72 5.32 17.85
CA ALA A 38 5.31 6.33 18.81
C ALA A 38 4.54 7.49 18.14
N GLY A 39 5.07 8.06 17.05
CA GLY A 39 4.40 9.13 16.33
C GLY A 39 3.08 8.69 15.69
N PHE A 40 3.00 7.44 15.24
CA PHE A 40 1.76 6.86 14.72
C PHE A 40 0.69 6.72 15.81
N LEU A 41 1.04 6.19 16.98
CA LEU A 41 0.13 6.03 18.12
C LEU A 41 -0.32 7.37 18.72
N GLU A 42 0.52 8.41 18.65
CA GLU A 42 0.18 9.79 18.99
C GLU A 42 -0.80 10.44 17.99
N GLY A 43 -1.07 9.80 16.85
CA GLY A 43 -1.93 10.35 15.80
C GLY A 43 -1.25 11.48 15.01
N ARG A 44 0.08 11.46 14.90
CA ARG A 44 0.82 12.45 14.10
C ARG A 44 0.33 12.41 12.65
N ARG A 45 -0.05 13.55 12.11
CA ARG A 45 -0.50 13.65 10.71
C ARG A 45 0.65 13.33 9.76
N LEU A 46 0.42 12.39 8.85
CA LEU A 46 1.31 12.09 7.74
C LEU A 46 0.78 12.74 6.47
N GLN A 47 1.67 13.40 5.71
CA GLN A 47 1.31 14.12 4.50
C GLN A 47 2.14 13.64 3.32
N MET A 48 1.60 13.73 2.11
CA MET A 48 2.29 13.33 0.87
C MET A 48 1.88 14.25 -0.27
N ALA A 49 2.83 14.60 -1.14
CA ALA A 49 2.57 15.40 -2.33
C ALA A 49 1.64 14.64 -3.28
N ARG A 50 0.66 15.33 -3.87
CA ARG A 50 -0.32 14.72 -4.78
C ARG A 50 0.34 14.08 -5.99
N GLY A 51 1.37 14.74 -6.54
CA GLY A 51 2.09 14.26 -7.72
C GLY A 51 2.57 12.82 -7.57
N VAL A 52 2.95 12.39 -6.36
CA VAL A 52 3.40 11.02 -6.06
C VAL A 52 2.34 9.96 -6.44
N LEU A 53 1.05 10.28 -6.32
CA LEU A 53 -0.04 9.37 -6.71
C LEU A 53 -0.23 9.25 -8.24
N LEU A 54 0.43 10.09 -9.02
CA LEU A 54 0.40 10.06 -10.49
C LEU A 54 1.77 9.77 -11.10
N GLN A 55 2.78 9.39 -10.31
CA GLN A 55 4.09 9.08 -10.85
C GLN A 55 4.00 7.91 -11.84
N CYS A 56 4.43 8.14 -13.07
CA CYS A 56 4.50 7.11 -14.11
C CYS A 56 5.52 6.04 -13.73
N ILE A 57 5.33 4.81 -14.19
CA ILE A 57 6.23 3.68 -13.91
C ILE A 57 7.69 3.97 -14.29
N MET A 58 7.91 4.71 -15.38
CA MET A 58 9.25 5.11 -15.84
C MET A 58 9.80 6.37 -15.12
N GLY A 59 9.18 6.79 -14.02
CA GLY A 59 9.65 7.88 -13.15
C GLY A 59 9.17 9.29 -13.49
N GLY A 60 8.53 9.49 -14.65
CA GLY A 60 7.97 10.78 -15.07
C GLY A 60 6.68 11.16 -14.34
N TYR A 61 6.22 12.39 -14.54
CA TYR A 61 4.94 12.91 -14.02
C TYR A 61 4.11 13.48 -15.18
N PRO A 62 2.78 13.41 -15.11
CA PRO A 62 1.92 14.13 -16.04
C PRO A 62 2.00 15.65 -15.81
N GLU A 63 1.32 16.44 -16.64
CA GLU A 63 1.26 17.89 -16.45
C GLU A 63 0.66 18.26 -15.07
N ALA A 64 1.21 19.31 -14.43
CA ALA A 64 0.80 19.73 -13.08
C ALA A 64 -0.71 20.02 -12.92
N ARG A 65 -1.41 20.35 -14.01
CA ARG A 65 -2.88 20.53 -13.99
C ARG A 65 -3.65 19.30 -13.50
N PHE A 66 -3.06 18.11 -13.53
CA PHE A 66 -3.69 16.87 -13.08
C PHE A 66 -3.58 16.63 -11.57
N TYR A 67 -2.66 17.32 -10.88
CA TYR A 67 -2.45 17.16 -9.44
C TYR A 67 -2.33 18.49 -8.67
N GLY A 68 -2.52 19.62 -9.34
CA GLY A 68 -2.41 20.97 -8.76
C GLY A 68 -1.11 21.63 -9.18
N SER A 69 -1.19 22.90 -9.61
CA SER A 69 -0.01 23.66 -10.06
C SER A 69 1.02 23.93 -8.95
N ASP A 70 0.60 23.82 -7.69
CA ASP A 70 1.42 23.97 -6.50
C ASP A 70 1.95 22.65 -5.94
N ASP A 71 1.58 21.50 -6.52
CA ASP A 71 1.83 20.15 -5.99
C ASP A 71 1.57 20.04 -4.48
N GLY A 72 0.44 20.61 -4.05
CA GLY A 72 0.06 20.60 -2.64
C GLY A 72 -0.06 19.19 -2.07
N ASP A 73 0.08 19.09 -0.75
CA ASP A 73 -0.02 17.82 -0.04
C ASP A 73 -1.48 17.35 0.16
N LEU A 74 -1.61 16.05 0.42
CA LEU A 74 -2.77 15.38 0.99
C LEU A 74 -2.39 14.69 2.30
N ALA A 75 -3.37 14.27 3.09
CA ALA A 75 -3.18 13.49 4.31
C ALA A 75 -3.24 11.98 4.00
N LEU A 76 -2.31 11.22 4.57
CA LEU A 76 -2.40 9.76 4.62
C LEU A 76 -3.04 9.36 5.95
N VAL A 77 -4.25 8.81 5.87
CA VAL A 77 -5.06 8.45 7.03
C VAL A 77 -5.08 6.93 7.16
N PRO A 78 -4.38 6.35 8.16
CA PRO A 78 -4.31 4.89 8.31
C PRO A 78 -5.66 4.29 8.69
N ASP A 79 -5.98 3.16 8.08
CA ASP A 79 -7.14 2.34 8.41
C ASP A 79 -6.76 1.36 9.55
N PRO A 80 -7.31 1.51 10.77
CA PRO A 80 -6.90 0.70 11.93
C PRO A 80 -7.12 -0.81 11.76
N ALA A 81 -8.02 -1.21 10.86
CA ALA A 81 -8.27 -2.63 10.56
C ALA A 81 -7.17 -3.23 9.67
N HIS A 82 -6.43 -2.41 8.92
CA HIS A 82 -5.51 -2.84 7.87
C HIS A 82 -4.05 -2.48 8.21
N ILE A 83 -3.61 -2.98 9.37
CA ILE A 83 -2.25 -2.78 9.88
C ILE A 83 -1.62 -4.16 10.14
N TYR A 84 -0.43 -4.37 9.57
CA TYR A 84 0.19 -5.70 9.49
C TYR A 84 1.67 -5.63 9.89
N PRO A 85 2.10 -6.35 10.94
CA PRO A 85 3.52 -6.56 11.20
C PRO A 85 4.22 -7.20 9.99
N LEU A 86 5.46 -6.80 9.71
CA LEU A 86 6.27 -7.30 8.59
C LEU A 86 7.30 -8.31 9.11
N PRO A 87 7.01 -9.62 9.12
CA PRO A 87 7.86 -10.62 9.77
C PRO A 87 9.22 -10.83 9.09
N TRP A 88 9.37 -10.41 7.85
CA TRP A 88 10.63 -10.48 7.11
C TRP A 88 11.55 -9.27 7.34
N SER A 89 11.06 -8.21 8.00
CA SER A 89 11.83 -7.00 8.22
C SER A 89 12.89 -7.21 9.30
N GLN A 90 14.15 -6.85 9.01
CA GLN A 90 15.25 -6.94 9.98
C GLN A 90 15.06 -5.99 11.17
N GLN A 91 14.57 -4.77 10.89
CA GLN A 91 14.11 -3.84 11.91
C GLN A 91 12.62 -4.08 12.16
N PRO A 92 12.15 -4.17 13.41
CA PRO A 92 10.73 -4.37 13.71
C PRO A 92 9.83 -3.32 13.06
N ARG A 93 9.04 -3.74 12.08
CA ARG A 93 8.25 -2.84 11.23
C ARG A 93 6.84 -3.36 11.03
N ALA A 94 5.89 -2.44 10.85
CA ALA A 94 4.55 -2.74 10.37
C ALA A 94 4.22 -1.96 9.10
N LEU A 95 3.26 -2.45 8.33
CA LEU A 95 2.63 -1.78 7.18
C LEU A 95 1.22 -1.35 7.57
N ALA A 96 0.88 -0.08 7.35
CA ALA A 96 -0.46 0.46 7.51
C ALA A 96 -1.00 0.88 6.14
N ILE A 97 -2.18 0.37 5.78
CA ILE A 97 -2.89 0.82 4.60
C ILE A 97 -3.62 2.12 4.92
N CYS A 98 -3.36 3.15 4.13
CA CYS A 98 -3.90 4.49 4.30
C CYS A 98 -4.90 4.86 3.20
N ASP A 99 -5.94 5.58 3.59
CA ASP A 99 -6.68 6.45 2.69
C ASP A 99 -5.84 7.71 2.39
N ALA A 100 -6.09 8.30 1.22
CA ALA A 100 -5.47 9.53 0.80
C ALA A 100 -6.54 10.61 0.72
N ASP A 101 -6.56 11.48 1.73
CA ASP A 101 -7.63 12.44 1.95
C ASP A 101 -7.13 13.86 1.80
N GLU A 102 -7.99 14.71 1.27
CA GLU A 102 -7.83 16.15 1.23
C GLU A 102 -7.74 16.71 2.65
N PHE A 103 -7.10 17.86 2.84
CA PHE A 103 -7.09 18.51 4.17
C PHE A 103 -8.48 18.99 4.63
N SER A 104 -9.45 19.04 3.74
CA SER A 104 -10.86 19.24 4.09
C SER A 104 -11.51 18.00 4.73
N GLY A 105 -10.84 16.84 4.71
CA GLY A 105 -11.35 15.55 5.17
C GLY A 105 -12.09 14.74 4.10
N GLU A 106 -12.22 15.27 2.89
CA GLU A 106 -12.81 14.55 1.76
C GLU A 106 -11.81 13.59 1.15
N SER A 107 -12.27 12.46 0.59
CA SER A 107 -11.36 11.55 -0.10
C SER A 107 -10.79 12.20 -1.36
N SER A 108 -9.48 12.07 -1.57
CA SER A 108 -8.85 12.65 -2.76
C SER A 108 -9.34 11.96 -4.03
N ARG A 109 -9.57 12.75 -5.08
CA ARG A 109 -9.90 12.20 -6.41
C ARG A 109 -8.77 11.35 -7.02
N LEU A 110 -7.56 11.48 -6.48
CA LEU A 110 -6.39 10.68 -6.85
C LEU A 110 -6.29 9.37 -6.05
N SER A 111 -7.14 9.17 -5.03
CA SER A 111 -7.15 7.96 -4.22
C SER A 111 -7.84 6.81 -4.96
N THR A 112 -7.09 5.84 -5.45
CA THR A 112 -7.66 4.61 -6.05
C THR A 112 -8.49 3.82 -5.04
N ARG A 113 -8.05 3.77 -3.78
CA ARG A 113 -8.80 3.16 -2.66
C ARG A 113 -10.10 3.92 -2.38
N GLY A 114 -10.08 5.25 -2.35
CA GLY A 114 -11.28 6.09 -2.20
C GLY A 114 -12.29 5.86 -3.32
N GLN A 115 -11.81 5.79 -4.57
CA GLN A 115 -12.64 5.48 -5.73
C GLN A 115 -13.27 4.07 -5.63
N LEU A 116 -12.52 3.07 -5.17
CA LEU A 116 -13.06 1.72 -4.95
C LEU A 116 -14.14 1.71 -3.86
N LYS A 117 -13.94 2.42 -2.74
CA LYS A 117 -14.96 2.59 -1.69
C LYS A 117 -16.25 3.21 -2.25
N ALA A 118 -16.15 4.21 -3.11
CA ALA A 118 -17.30 4.82 -3.77
C ALA A 118 -18.02 3.84 -4.73
N VAL A 119 -17.30 2.96 -5.42
CA VAL A 119 -17.89 1.87 -6.24
C VAL A 119 -18.66 0.90 -5.35
N ILE A 120 -18.06 0.44 -4.25
CA ILE A 120 -18.68 -0.51 -3.31
C ILE A 120 -19.95 0.12 -2.69
N ALA A 121 -19.90 1.38 -2.28
CA ALA A 121 -21.07 2.09 -1.75
C ALA A 121 -22.23 2.15 -2.74
N ARG A 122 -21.96 2.30 -4.06
CA ARG A 122 -22.99 2.29 -5.11
C ARG A 122 -23.63 0.91 -5.33
N TYR A 123 -22.91 -0.18 -5.05
CA TYR A 123 -23.51 -1.52 -5.00
C TYR A 123 -24.37 -1.69 -3.74
N ALA A 124 -23.86 -1.28 -2.58
CA ALA A 124 -24.60 -1.36 -1.32
C ALA A 124 -25.93 -0.57 -1.36
N ALA A 125 -25.96 0.60 -1.99
CA ALA A 125 -27.18 1.39 -2.20
C ALA A 125 -28.26 0.67 -3.03
N ARG A 126 -27.89 -0.39 -3.75
CA ARG A 126 -28.82 -1.27 -4.50
C ARG A 126 -29.12 -2.57 -3.75
N GLY A 127 -28.67 -2.71 -2.50
CA GLY A 127 -28.77 -3.96 -1.73
C GLY A 127 -27.85 -5.07 -2.24
N LEU A 128 -26.79 -4.72 -2.99
CA LEU A 128 -25.83 -5.68 -3.54
C LEU A 128 -24.51 -5.67 -2.78
N ALA A 129 -23.91 -6.84 -2.58
CA ALA A 129 -22.59 -7.01 -2.00
C ALA A 129 -21.68 -7.73 -3.03
N PRO A 130 -20.82 -7.00 -3.77
CA PRO A 130 -19.97 -7.61 -4.78
C PRO A 130 -18.91 -8.50 -4.10
N VAL A 131 -18.72 -9.70 -4.65
CA VAL A 131 -17.67 -10.64 -4.24
C VAL A 131 -16.66 -10.73 -5.38
N VAL A 132 -15.38 -10.53 -5.06
CA VAL A 132 -14.28 -10.59 -6.04
C VAL A 132 -13.28 -11.63 -5.55
N ALA A 133 -12.92 -12.57 -6.42
CA ALA A 133 -11.82 -13.49 -6.23
C ALA A 133 -10.75 -13.18 -7.28
N THR A 134 -9.57 -12.74 -6.82
CA THR A 134 -8.43 -12.48 -7.70
C THR A 134 -7.45 -13.63 -7.61
N GLU A 135 -7.07 -14.20 -8.75
CA GLU A 135 -5.98 -15.15 -8.86
C GLU A 135 -4.73 -14.40 -9.33
N LEU A 136 -3.70 -14.36 -8.47
CA LEU A 136 -2.42 -13.73 -8.76
C LEU A 136 -1.40 -14.81 -9.08
N GLU A 137 -1.12 -14.98 -10.36
CA GLU A 137 -0.02 -15.81 -10.82
C GLU A 137 1.29 -15.03 -10.76
N PHE A 138 2.36 -15.67 -10.32
CA PHE A 138 3.69 -15.08 -10.30
C PHE A 138 4.74 -16.13 -10.64
N PHE A 139 5.88 -15.67 -11.13
CA PHE A 139 7.03 -16.52 -11.43
C PHE A 139 8.15 -16.23 -10.44
N VAL A 140 8.78 -17.29 -9.92
CA VAL A 140 10.00 -17.18 -9.13
C VAL A 140 11.17 -17.62 -9.99
N PHE A 141 12.19 -16.78 -10.09
CA PHE A 141 13.38 -17.05 -10.89
C PHE A 141 14.63 -17.17 -10.01
N ALA A 142 15.56 -18.01 -10.44
CA ALA A 142 16.94 -17.97 -9.96
C ALA A 142 17.57 -16.60 -10.31
N PRO A 143 18.60 -16.15 -9.56
CA PRO A 143 19.37 -14.97 -9.93
C PRO A 143 19.86 -15.06 -11.39
N ASN A 144 19.60 -14.01 -12.18
CA ASN A 144 19.97 -13.94 -13.60
C ASN A 144 20.95 -12.79 -13.85
N PRO A 145 22.27 -12.99 -13.64
CA PRO A 145 23.27 -11.94 -13.79
C PRO A 145 23.58 -11.62 -15.26
N ASP A 146 23.28 -12.53 -16.18
CA ASP A 146 23.48 -12.34 -17.61
C ASP A 146 22.11 -12.09 -18.29
N PRO A 147 21.79 -10.84 -18.68
CA PRO A 147 20.51 -10.51 -19.28
C PRO A 147 20.30 -11.14 -20.67
N THR A 148 21.33 -11.74 -21.26
CA THR A 148 21.23 -12.46 -22.54
C THR A 148 20.75 -13.90 -22.37
N GLN A 149 20.70 -14.42 -21.13
CA GLN A 149 20.25 -15.77 -20.82
C GLN A 149 18.77 -15.79 -20.42
N PRO A 150 18.04 -16.88 -20.73
CA PRO A 150 16.66 -17.03 -20.30
C PRO A 150 16.58 -17.20 -18.77
N PHE A 151 15.49 -16.72 -18.18
CA PHE A 151 15.18 -16.98 -16.79
C PHE A 151 15.04 -18.48 -16.52
N ARG A 152 15.44 -18.91 -15.32
CA ARG A 152 15.37 -20.31 -14.88
C ARG A 152 14.66 -20.41 -13.52
N PRO A 153 13.92 -21.50 -13.24
CA PRO A 153 13.38 -21.76 -11.90
C PRO A 153 14.49 -21.82 -10.84
N PRO A 154 14.28 -21.38 -9.59
CA PRO A 154 15.27 -21.51 -8.52
C PRO A 154 15.62 -22.98 -8.24
N VAL A 155 16.77 -23.22 -7.61
CA VAL A 155 17.09 -24.55 -7.08
C VAL A 155 16.32 -24.71 -5.76
N GLY A 156 15.49 -25.74 -5.68
CA GLY A 156 14.75 -26.11 -4.47
C GLY A 156 15.68 -26.60 -3.36
N LEU A 157 15.12 -26.76 -2.16
CA LEU A 157 15.85 -27.29 -1.00
C LEU A 157 16.37 -28.72 -1.20
N ASP A 158 15.75 -29.47 -2.12
CA ASP A 158 16.17 -30.83 -2.51
C ASP A 158 17.32 -30.84 -3.54
N GLY A 159 17.81 -29.66 -3.93
CA GLY A 159 18.86 -29.49 -4.91
C GLY A 159 18.41 -29.60 -6.37
N ARG A 160 17.10 -29.76 -6.63
CA ARG A 160 16.55 -29.86 -8.00
C ARG A 160 15.92 -28.55 -8.44
N ARG A 161 15.85 -28.35 -9.74
CA ARG A 161 14.98 -27.30 -10.32
C ARG A 161 13.66 -27.97 -10.67
N GLU A 162 12.55 -27.25 -10.49
CA GLU A 162 11.29 -27.70 -11.05
C GLU A 162 11.43 -27.70 -12.58
N ASP A 163 11.32 -28.89 -13.17
CA ASP A 163 11.01 -29.02 -14.58
C ASP A 163 9.50 -28.82 -14.67
N GLY A 164 9.09 -27.57 -14.94
CA GLY A 164 7.67 -27.20 -14.99
C GLY A 164 6.90 -28.20 -15.85
N PHE A 165 5.77 -28.68 -15.33
CA PHE A 165 4.89 -29.55 -16.10
C PHE A 165 4.05 -28.67 -17.05
N SER A 166 4.17 -28.93 -18.36
CA SER A 166 3.26 -28.41 -19.39
C SER A 166 1.92 -29.12 -19.36
#